data_AF-A0AA95N5G1-F1
#
_entry.id   AF-A0AA95N5G1-F1
#
_cell.length_a   1.000
_cell.length_b   1.000
_cell.length_c   1.000
_cell.angle_alpha   90.00
_cell.angle_beta   90.00
_cell.angle_gamma   90.00
#
_symmetry.space_group_name_H-M   'P 1'
#
loop_
_entity.id
_entity.type
_entity.pdbx_description
1 polymer ?
#
loop_
_entity_poly.entity_id
_entity_poly.type
_entity_poly.pdbx_seq_one_letter_code
_entity_poly.pdbx_strand_id
1 'polypeptide(L)'
;MYKMQLCNVYTQEILREEDFDTPDVINNLIHSAKKSDLDGLDAFIIDSKKRTLKADYVTHSIVTEANTKVYKIFFKTSIAKKQAIISSK
;
A
#
# COMPACT_ATOMS: atom_id res chain seq x y z
N MET A 1 -0.45 15.83 -10.42
CA MET A 1 -1.37 14.94 -9.71
C MET A 1 -0.76 13.55 -9.66
N TYR A 2 -0.77 12.95 -8.48
CA TYR A 2 -0.18 11.65 -8.24
C TYR A 2 -1.22 10.76 -7.60
N LYS A 3 -1.24 9.49 -7.99
CA LYS A 3 -2.15 8.50 -7.42
C LYS A 3 -1.32 7.37 -6.84
N MET A 4 -1.66 6.94 -5.64
CA MET A 4 -1.09 5.75 -5.01
C MET A 4 -2.12 4.63 -5.01
N GLN A 5 -1.68 3.44 -5.42
CA GLN A 5 -2.46 2.22 -5.29
C GLN A 5 -1.64 1.20 -4.52
N LEU A 6 -2.18 0.72 -3.39
CA LEU A 6 -1.64 -0.44 -2.69
C LEU A 6 -2.34 -1.67 -3.24
N CYS A 7 -1.57 -2.58 -3.84
CA CYS A 7 -2.10 -3.72 -4.58
C CYS A 7 -1.68 -5.04 -3.94
N ASN A 8 -2.58 -6.02 -3.96
CA ASN A 8 -2.18 -7.40 -3.75
C ASN A 8 -1.44 -7.91 -4.99
N VAL A 9 -0.22 -8.45 -4.80
CA VAL A 9 0.63 -8.90 -5.92
C VAL A 9 0.03 -10.09 -6.70
N TYR A 10 -0.73 -10.96 -6.04
CA TYR A 10 -1.28 -12.17 -6.64
C TYR A 10 -2.63 -11.94 -7.30
N THR A 11 -3.53 -11.19 -6.65
CA THR A 11 -4.88 -10.94 -7.17
C THR A 11 -4.97 -9.68 -8.01
N GLN A 12 -3.96 -8.81 -7.95
CA GLN A 12 -3.97 -7.46 -8.53
C GLN A 12 -5.11 -6.57 -7.98
N GLU A 13 -5.75 -6.98 -6.89
CA GLU A 13 -6.78 -6.21 -6.19
C GLU A 13 -6.17 -4.94 -5.60
N ILE A 14 -6.82 -3.80 -5.82
CA ILE A 14 -6.47 -2.52 -5.19
C ILE A 14 -7.05 -2.54 -3.77
N LEU A 15 -6.18 -2.62 -2.78
CA LEU A 15 -6.50 -2.67 -1.36
C LEU A 15 -6.81 -1.28 -0.81
N ARG A 16 -6.11 -0.27 -1.34
CA ARG A 16 -6.28 1.16 -1.02
C ARG A 16 -5.85 2.01 -2.20
N GLU A 17 -6.59 3.07 -2.43
CA GLU A 17 -6.29 4.09 -3.43
C GLU A 17 -6.42 5.47 -2.79
N GLU A 18 -5.44 6.33 -3.01
CA GLU A 18 -5.45 7.72 -2.56
C GLU A 18 -4.76 8.62 -3.58
N ASP A 19 -5.30 9.84 -3.73
CA ASP A 19 -4.75 10.89 -4.57
C ASP A 19 -3.90 11.86 -3.74
N PHE A 20 -2.81 12.34 -4.35
CA PHE A 20 -1.83 13.24 -3.73
C PHE A 20 -1.43 14.37 -4.68
N ASP A 21 -1.16 15.54 -4.10
CA ASP A 21 -0.66 16.70 -4.83
C ASP A 21 0.83 16.60 -5.15
N THR A 22 1.63 15.97 -4.27
CA THR A 22 3.07 15.73 -4.45
C THR A 22 3.40 14.24 -4.29
N PRO A 23 4.52 13.75 -4.88
CA PRO A 23 4.88 12.34 -4.79
C PRO A 23 5.67 12.00 -3.51
N ASP A 24 6.00 12.99 -2.66
CA ASP A 24 6.94 12.82 -1.56
C ASP A 24 6.45 11.80 -0.52
N VAL A 25 5.17 11.87 -0.18
CA VAL A 25 4.53 10.91 0.74
C VAL A 25 4.59 9.49 0.18
N ILE A 26 4.33 9.35 -1.13
CA ILE A 26 4.35 8.05 -1.82
C ILE A 26 5.78 7.48 -1.86
N ASN A 27 6.76 8.32 -2.19
CA ASN A 27 8.17 7.94 -2.23
C ASN A 27 8.68 7.53 -0.85
N ASN A 28 8.31 8.26 0.20
CA ASN A 28 8.65 7.92 1.59
C ASN A 28 8.01 6.59 2.02
N LEU A 29 6.76 6.34 1.61
CA LEU A 29 6.08 5.06 1.86
C LEU A 29 6.83 3.91 1.17
N ILE A 30 7.18 4.05 -0.11
CA ILE A 30 7.93 3.03 -0.86
C ILE A 30 9.29 2.77 -0.21
N HIS A 31 10.01 3.82 0.19
CA HIS A 31 11.28 3.69 0.89
C HIS A 31 11.13 2.94 2.22
N SER A 32 10.11 3.31 3.01
CA SER A 32 9.82 2.67 4.30
C SER A 32 9.40 1.21 4.13
N ALA A 33 8.59 0.89 3.12
CA ALA A 33 8.15 -0.47 2.82
C ALA A 33 9.33 -1.36 2.43
N LYS A 34 10.24 -0.87 1.58
CA LYS A 34 11.50 -1.57 1.25
C LYS A 34 12.36 -1.81 2.49
N LYS A 35 12.47 -0.81 3.36
CA LYS A 35 13.29 -0.92 4.57
C LYS A 35 12.67 -1.89 5.58
N SER A 36 11.35 -1.86 5.76
CA SER A 36 10.62 -2.78 6.63
C SER A 36 10.87 -4.24 6.26
N ASP A 37 10.86 -4.55 4.96
CA ASP A 37 11.15 -5.89 4.44
C ASP A 37 12.59 -6.33 4.74
N LEU A 38 13.56 -5.42 4.56
CA LEU A 38 14.98 -5.67 4.89
C LEU A 38 15.24 -5.84 6.39
N ASP A 39 14.56 -5.06 7.23
CA ASP A 39 14.74 -5.05 8.69
C ASP A 39 13.87 -6.13 9.37
N GLY A 40 13.08 -6.91 8.63
CA GLY A 40 12.18 -7.93 9.16
C GLY A 40 11.01 -7.36 9.99
N LEU A 41 10.65 -6.09 9.74
CA LEU A 41 9.54 -5.42 10.41
C LEU A 41 8.22 -5.73 9.70
N ASP A 42 7.19 -6.04 10.47
CA ASP A 42 5.85 -6.28 9.95
C ASP A 42 5.19 -4.97 9.50
N ALA A 43 4.75 -4.91 8.24
CA ALA A 43 3.88 -3.86 7.74
C ALA A 43 2.42 -4.32 7.70
N PHE A 44 1.50 -3.38 7.95
CA PHE A 44 0.06 -3.66 7.98
C PHE A 44 -0.70 -2.67 7.11
N ILE A 45 -1.69 -3.18 6.38
CA ILE A 45 -2.62 -2.38 5.57
C ILE A 45 -4.03 -2.58 6.11
N ILE A 46 -4.76 -1.48 6.28
CA ILE A 46 -6.21 -1.53 6.50
C ILE A 46 -6.87 -1.41 5.12
N ASP A 47 -7.57 -2.45 4.71
CA ASP A 47 -8.28 -2.45 3.43
C ASP A 47 -9.60 -1.65 3.50
N SER A 48 -10.25 -1.49 2.34
CA SER A 48 -11.55 -0.83 2.23
C SER A 48 -12.67 -1.47 3.08
N LYS A 49 -12.52 -2.75 3.47
CA LYS A 49 -13.45 -3.49 4.34
C LYS A 49 -13.07 -3.38 5.82
N LYS A 50 -12.14 -2.49 6.17
CA LYS A 50 -11.62 -2.28 7.54
C LYS A 50 -10.93 -3.53 8.12
N ARG A 51 -10.46 -4.45 7.28
CA ARG A 51 -9.68 -5.62 7.72
C ARG A 51 -8.21 -5.24 7.80
N THR A 52 -7.54 -5.70 8.85
CA THR A 52 -6.09 -5.60 8.98
C THR A 52 -5.43 -6.74 8.21
N LEU A 53 -4.63 -6.37 7.21
CA LEU A 53 -3.82 -7.27 6.41
C LEU A 53 -2.36 -7.12 6.83
N LYS A 54 -1.67 -8.23 7.10
CA LYS A 54 -0.20 -8.22 7.08
C LYS A 54 0.24 -8.08 5.62
N ALA A 55 1.19 -7.19 5.35
CA ALA A 55 1.63 -6.83 4.03
C ALA A 55 3.15 -6.91 3.92
N ASP A 56 3.64 -7.85 3.12
CA ASP A 56 5.06 -7.98 2.83
C ASP A 56 5.33 -7.28 1.49
N TYR A 57 6.22 -6.29 1.47
CA TYR A 57 6.52 -5.53 0.25
C TYR A 57 7.19 -6.44 -0.79
N VAL A 58 6.76 -6.34 -2.05
CA VAL A 58 7.36 -7.13 -3.15
C VAL A 58 8.03 -6.20 -4.16
N THR A 59 7.27 -5.26 -4.72
CA THR A 59 7.78 -4.35 -5.74
C THR A 59 6.87 -3.13 -5.90
N HIS A 60 7.27 -2.17 -6.73
CA HIS A 60 6.40 -1.09 -7.17
C HIS A 60 6.65 -0.78 -8.65
N SER A 61 5.65 -0.21 -9.30
CA SER A 61 5.74 0.30 -10.67
C SER A 61 5.13 1.69 -10.76
N ILE A 62 5.64 2.51 -11.66
CA ILE A 62 5.12 3.84 -11.92
C ILE A 62 4.62 3.86 -13.35
N VAL A 63 3.34 4.16 -13.53
CA VAL A 63 2.71 4.31 -14.86
C VAL A 63 2.11 5.71 -14.98
N THR A 64 2.03 6.21 -16.21
CA THR A 64 1.35 7.50 -16.47
C THR A 64 0.05 7.20 -17.19
N GLU A 65 -1.08 7.59 -16.59
CA GLU A 65 -2.43 7.40 -17.13
C GLU A 65 -3.06 8.78 -17.36
N ALA A 66 -3.36 9.10 -18.62
CA ALA A 66 -3.71 10.44 -19.07
C ALA A 66 -2.66 11.49 -18.62
N ASN A 67 -2.91 12.20 -17.52
CA ASN A 67 -2.00 13.19 -16.93
C ASN A 67 -1.67 12.89 -15.44
N THR A 68 -1.94 11.67 -14.99
CA THR A 68 -1.72 11.25 -13.60
C THR A 68 -0.60 10.22 -13.54
N LYS A 69 0.41 10.46 -12.69
CA LYS A 69 1.40 9.42 -12.36
C LYS A 69 0.82 8.51 -11.29
N VAL A 70 0.62 7.25 -11.63
CA VAL A 70 0.08 6.21 -10.75
C VAL A 70 1.23 5.35 -10.23
N TYR A 71 1.42 5.34 -8.92
CA TYR A 71 2.36 4.50 -8.21
C TYR A 71 1.61 3.27 -7.71
N LYS A 72 1.85 2.13 -8.35
CA LYS A 72 1.32 0.84 -7.91
C LYS A 72 2.37 0.17 -7.02
N ILE A 73 2.02 -0.06 -5.77
CA ILE A 73 2.89 -0.66 -4.76
C ILE A 73 2.33 -2.03 -4.41
N PHE A 74 3.07 -3.08 -4.73
CA PHE A 74 2.62 -4.46 -4.66
C PHE A 74 3.10 -5.12 -3.38
N PHE A 75 2.14 -5.68 -2.65
CA PHE A 75 2.37 -6.43 -1.42
C PHE A 75 1.84 -7.86 -1.55
N LYS A 76 2.54 -8.80 -0.92
CA LYS A 76 1.95 -10.08 -0.54
C LYS A 76 1.13 -9.85 0.73
N THR A 77 -0.18 -10.08 0.66
CA THR A 77 -1.05 -9.82 1.81
C THR A 77 -1.70 -11.07 2.38
N SER A 78 -1.84 -11.11 3.70
CA SER A 78 -2.61 -12.13 4.43
C SER A 78 -3.40 -11.49 5.57
N ILE A 79 -4.50 -12.10 5.99
CA ILE A 79 -5.28 -11.59 7.13
C ILE A 79 -4.40 -11.63 8.37
N ALA A 80 -4.25 -10.48 9.04
CA ALA A 80 -3.44 -10.39 10.25
C ALA A 80 -4.11 -11.16 11.39
N LYS A 81 -3.30 -11.84 12.23
CA LYS A 81 -3.78 -12.56 13.42
C LYS A 81 -4.52 -11.65 14.40
N LYS A 82 -4.10 -10.39 14.49
CA LYS A 82 -4.75 -9.34 15.28
C LYS A 82 -5.42 -8.35 14.33
N GLN A 83 -6.66 -7.99 14.63
CA GLN A 83 -7.44 -7.02 13.87
C GLN A 83 -7.51 -5.72 14.65
N ALA A 84 -7.25 -4.59 13.99
CA ALA A 84 -7.46 -3.28 14.56
C ALA A 84 -8.97 -3.01 14.69
N ILE A 85 -9.42 -2.58 15.87
CA ILE A 85 -10.78 -2.11 16.07
C ILE A 85 -10.82 -0.62 15.71
N ILE A 86 -11.42 -0.31 14.57
CA ILE A 86 -11.58 1.07 14.11
C ILE A 86 -13.00 1.52 14.47
N SER A 87 -13.14 2.25 15.58
CA SER A 87 -14.39 2.93 15.91
C SER A 87 -14.53 4.18 15.05
N SER A 88 -15.58 4.23 14.24
CA SER A 88 -16.01 5.47 13.59
C SER A 88 -16.64 6.37 14.64
N LYS A 89 -16.02 7.52 14.91
CA LYS A 89 -16.66 8.65 15.59
C LYS A 89 -17.61 9.36 14.65
#